data_AF-A0A352PZ13-F1
#
_entry.id   AF-A0A352PZ13-F1
#
_cell.length_a   1.000
_cell.length_b   1.000
_cell.length_c   1.000
_cell.angle_alpha   90.00
_cell.angle_beta   90.00
_cell.angle_gamma   90.00
#
_symmetry.space_group_name_H-M   'P 1'
#
loop_
_entity.id
_entity.type
_entity.pdbx_description
1 polymer ?
#
loop_
_entity_poly.entity_id
_entity_poly.type
_entity_poly.pdbx_seq_one_letter_code
_entity_poly.pdbx_strand_id
1 'polypeptide(L)'
;MKRNRVLYIMLHLVCFGYVLAILACAPQKAEPVRTGTIADGEINPANWGKVYPLEYDSWTKTKDPKPAGKSRYKKGYDTDLIIYDKLSEFPYMALLFNGWGFGVEYN
;
A
#
# COMPACT_ATOMS: atom_id res chain seq x y z
N MET A 1 -52.94 17.33 27.65
CA MET A 1 -52.33 17.75 26.37
C MET A 1 -50.80 17.94 26.39
N LYS A 2 -50.15 18.29 27.52
CA LYS A 2 -48.70 18.56 27.57
C LYS A 2 -47.81 17.30 27.60
N ARG A 3 -48.23 16.22 28.28
CA ARG A 3 -47.45 14.97 28.42
C ARG A 3 -47.22 14.24 27.09
N ASN A 4 -48.25 14.13 26.25
CA ASN A 4 -48.11 13.48 24.94
C ASN A 4 -47.21 14.29 24.00
N ARG A 5 -47.26 15.63 24.07
CA ARG A 5 -46.35 16.51 23.31
C ARG A 5 -44.88 16.30 23.69
N VAL A 6 -44.57 16.16 24.98
CA VAL A 6 -43.20 15.86 25.45
C VAL A 6 -42.74 14.48 24.97
N LEU A 7 -43.62 13.47 25.03
CA LEU A 7 -43.34 12.13 24.52
C LEU A 7 -43.05 12.10 23.01
N TYR A 8 -43.81 12.85 22.20
CA TYR A 8 -43.56 12.96 20.77
C TYR A 8 -42.24 13.66 20.45
N ILE A 9 -41.87 14.71 21.22
CA ILE A 9 -40.59 15.42 21.05
C ILE A 9 -39.41 14.48 21.37
N MET A 10 -39.48 13.74 22.49
CA MET A 10 -38.46 12.76 22.87
C MET A 10 -38.31 11.67 21.79
N LEU A 11 -39.43 11.15 21.27
CA LEU A 11 -39.41 10.17 20.19
C LEU A 11 -38.75 10.70 18.92
N HIS A 12 -39.02 11.95 18.54
CA HIS A 12 -38.39 12.57 17.36
C HIS A 12 -36.88 12.76 17.56
N LEU A 13 -36.43 13.16 18.76
CA LEU A 13 -35.00 13.30 19.06
C LEU A 13 -34.27 11.96 19.00
N VAL A 14 -34.89 10.89 19.52
CA VAL A 14 -34.33 9.54 19.44
C VAL A 14 -34.26 9.07 17.99
N CYS A 15 -35.36 9.18 17.22
CA CYS A 15 -35.36 8.82 15.80
C CYS A 15 -34.34 9.63 14.99
N PHE A 16 -34.21 10.93 15.26
CA PHE A 16 -33.23 11.79 14.59
C PHE A 16 -31.79 11.38 14.94
N GLY A 17 -31.51 11.06 16.20
CA GLY A 17 -30.21 10.52 16.62
C GLY A 17 -29.87 9.20 15.94
N TYR A 18 -30.84 8.29 15.80
CA TYR A 18 -30.64 7.02 15.07
C TYR A 18 -30.36 7.26 13.58
N VAL A 19 -31.07 8.18 12.93
CA VAL A 19 -30.81 8.53 11.52
C VAL A 19 -29.41 9.09 11.33
N LEU A 20 -28.95 9.98 12.21
CA LEU A 20 -27.60 10.53 12.18
C LEU A 20 -26.53 9.45 12.41
N ALA A 21 -26.76 8.52 13.33
CA ALA A 21 -25.84 7.41 13.58
C ALA A 21 -25.70 6.47 12.36
N ILE A 22 -26.79 6.21 11.65
CA ILE A 22 -26.78 5.39 10.42
C ILE A 22 -26.05 6.12 9.29
N LEU A 23 -26.26 7.45 9.13
CA LEU A 23 -25.59 8.23 8.10
C LEU A 23 -24.10 8.46 8.38
N ALA A 24 -23.69 8.56 9.65
CA ALA A 24 -22.29 8.73 10.04
C ALA A 24 -21.44 7.47 9.83
N CYS A 25 -22.05 6.28 9.81
CA CYS A 25 -21.38 5.02 9.50
C CYS A 25 -21.37 4.67 8.00
N ALA A 26 -21.94 5.51 7.13
CA ALA A 26 -21.91 5.25 5.70
C ALA A 26 -20.46 5.45 5.19
N PRO A 27 -19.83 4.43 4.57
CA PRO A 27 -18.50 4.58 4.00
C PRO A 27 -18.54 5.66 2.91
N GLN A 28 -17.50 6.49 2.86
CA GLN A 28 -17.38 7.51 1.84
C GLN A 28 -17.40 6.84 0.45
N LYS A 29 -18.23 7.37 -0.45
CA LYS A 29 -18.32 6.86 -1.82
C LYS A 29 -16.94 6.94 -2.47
N ALA A 30 -16.50 5.83 -3.06
CA ALA A 30 -15.24 5.82 -3.81
C ALA A 30 -15.33 6.81 -4.98
N GLU A 31 -14.43 7.78 -5.00
CA GLU A 31 -14.28 8.71 -6.11
C GLU A 31 -13.42 8.04 -7.20
N PRO A 32 -13.83 8.12 -8.49
CA PRO A 32 -12.99 7.62 -9.56
C PRO A 32 -11.69 8.43 -9.64
N VAL A 33 -10.57 7.74 -9.83
CA VAL A 33 -9.27 8.39 -10.07
C VAL A 33 -9.39 9.26 -11.32
N ARG A 34 -9.20 10.57 -11.16
CA ARG A 34 -9.18 11.50 -12.30
C ARG A 34 -7.85 11.35 -13.01
N THR A 35 -7.85 10.59 -14.10
CA THR A 35 -6.67 10.43 -14.94
C THR A 35 -6.38 11.73 -15.69
N GLY A 36 -5.13 12.16 -15.64
CA GLY A 36 -4.56 13.22 -16.48
C GLY A 36 -3.92 12.62 -17.73
N THR A 37 -3.56 13.48 -18.68
CA THR A 37 -2.83 13.06 -19.88
C THR A 37 -1.35 12.89 -19.57
N ILE A 38 -0.79 11.76 -20.00
CA ILE A 38 0.66 11.49 -20.02
C ILE A 38 1.08 11.52 -21.49
N ALA A 39 2.21 12.16 -21.80
CA ALA A 39 2.69 12.25 -23.17
C ALA A 39 3.17 10.88 -23.69
N ASP A 40 2.99 10.64 -24.99
CA ASP A 40 3.52 9.45 -25.65
C ASP A 40 5.04 9.39 -25.49
N GLY A 41 5.55 8.22 -25.09
CA GLY A 41 6.99 8.02 -24.84
C GLY A 41 7.52 8.60 -23.53
N GLU A 42 6.67 9.08 -22.63
CA GLU A 42 7.11 9.58 -21.31
C GLU A 42 7.64 8.43 -20.42
N ILE A 43 8.94 8.48 -20.12
CA ILE A 43 9.63 7.47 -19.29
C ILE A 43 9.91 7.96 -17.87
N ASN A 44 9.80 9.26 -17.58
CA ASN A 44 10.14 9.81 -16.27
C ASN A 44 9.01 9.53 -15.27
N PRO A 45 9.23 8.67 -14.25
CA PRO A 45 8.17 8.30 -13.31
C PRO A 45 7.60 9.49 -12.52
N ALA A 46 8.37 10.56 -12.32
CA ALA A 46 7.90 11.76 -11.63
C ALA A 46 6.77 12.47 -12.41
N ASN A 47 6.76 12.39 -13.75
CA ASN A 47 5.67 12.93 -14.56
C ASN A 47 4.40 12.07 -14.45
N TRP A 48 4.56 10.76 -14.35
CA TRP A 48 3.45 9.83 -14.06
C TRP A 48 2.87 10.08 -12.67
N GLY A 49 3.71 10.34 -11.66
CA GLY A 49 3.28 10.62 -10.30
C GLY A 49 2.48 11.91 -10.09
N LYS A 50 2.52 12.84 -11.06
CA LYS A 50 1.61 14.01 -11.07
C LYS A 50 0.17 13.61 -11.35
N VAL A 51 -0.03 12.51 -12.10
CA VAL A 51 -1.35 11.97 -12.46
C VAL A 51 -1.79 10.89 -11.47
N TYR A 52 -0.84 10.05 -11.02
CA TYR A 52 -1.08 8.91 -10.12
C TYR A 52 -0.27 9.06 -8.83
N PRO A 53 -0.61 10.04 -7.96
CA PRO A 53 0.21 10.37 -6.80
C PRO A 53 0.23 9.27 -5.73
N LEU A 54 -0.85 8.50 -5.56
CA LEU A 54 -0.91 7.43 -4.56
C LEU A 54 -0.07 6.22 -4.97
N GLU A 55 -0.13 5.87 -6.25
CA GLU A 55 0.66 4.80 -6.85
C GLU A 55 2.14 5.19 -6.87
N TYR A 56 2.44 6.46 -7.20
CA TYR A 56 3.80 6.98 -7.14
C TYR A 56 4.35 6.97 -5.71
N ASP A 57 3.58 7.41 -4.71
CA ASP A 57 3.96 7.30 -3.30
C ASP A 57 4.25 5.83 -2.92
N SER A 58 3.36 4.90 -3.28
CA SER A 58 3.56 3.47 -3.05
C SER A 58 4.81 2.92 -3.75
N TRP A 59 5.08 3.34 -4.98
CA TRP A 59 6.29 2.97 -5.72
C TRP A 59 7.55 3.55 -5.05
N THR A 60 7.52 4.82 -4.62
CA THR A 60 8.69 5.42 -3.98
C THR A 60 9.09 4.71 -2.67
N LYS A 61 8.14 4.11 -1.95
CA LYS A 61 8.43 3.33 -0.72
C LYS A 61 9.26 2.08 -0.98
N THR A 62 9.37 1.59 -2.22
CA THR A 62 10.23 0.43 -2.53
C THR A 62 11.72 0.77 -2.45
N LYS A 63 12.08 2.05 -2.34
CA LYS A 63 13.46 2.48 -2.07
C LYS A 63 13.87 2.25 -0.61
N ASP A 64 12.90 2.08 0.29
CA ASP A 64 13.16 1.96 1.72
C ASP A 64 13.42 0.48 2.08
N PRO A 65 14.31 0.21 3.05
CA PRO A 65 14.60 -1.16 3.46
C PRO A 65 13.37 -1.84 4.10
N LYS A 66 13.21 -3.14 3.85
CA LYS A 66 12.12 -3.92 4.46
C LYS A 66 12.44 -4.25 5.92
N PRO A 67 11.45 -4.43 6.81
CA PRO A 67 11.75 -4.81 8.19
C PRO A 67 12.45 -6.17 8.26
N ALA A 68 13.60 -6.23 8.94
CA ALA A 68 14.36 -7.46 9.12
C ALA A 68 13.57 -8.52 9.93
N GLY A 69 13.84 -9.79 9.65
CA GLY A 69 13.27 -10.92 10.37
C GLY A 69 11.79 -11.21 10.07
N LYS A 70 11.18 -10.52 9.10
CA LYS A 70 9.80 -10.79 8.67
C LYS A 70 9.68 -11.94 7.69
N SER A 71 10.74 -12.26 6.97
CA SER A 71 10.80 -13.39 6.04
C SER A 71 12.00 -14.28 6.34
N ARG A 72 11.76 -15.59 6.39
CA ARG A 72 12.84 -16.59 6.57
C ARG A 72 13.72 -16.72 5.33
N TYR A 73 13.13 -16.58 4.14
CA TYR A 73 13.76 -16.96 2.87
C TYR A 73 13.91 -15.81 1.87
N LYS A 74 13.16 -14.72 2.03
CA LYS A 74 13.23 -13.54 1.16
C LYS A 74 13.76 -12.38 1.96
N LYS A 75 15.07 -12.45 2.18
CA LYS A 75 15.90 -11.45 2.83
C LYS A 75 16.68 -10.73 1.73
N GLY A 76 17.04 -9.47 1.96
CA GLY A 76 17.80 -8.70 0.99
C GLY A 76 17.30 -7.27 0.99
N TYR A 77 18.21 -6.33 1.30
CA TYR A 77 17.84 -4.95 1.55
C TYR A 77 16.74 -4.84 2.62
N ASP A 78 16.93 -5.58 3.71
CA ASP A 78 16.16 -5.41 4.92
C ASP A 78 16.79 -4.30 5.77
N THR A 79 16.24 -3.98 6.94
CA THR A 79 16.76 -2.93 7.84
C THR A 79 18.15 -3.27 8.41
N ASP A 80 18.65 -4.48 8.20
CA ASP A 80 20.05 -4.86 8.45
C ASP A 80 21.01 -4.34 7.36
N LEU A 81 20.46 -3.84 6.24
CA LEU A 81 21.15 -3.34 5.05
C LEU A 81 22.08 -4.38 4.41
N ILE A 82 21.86 -5.67 4.69
CA ILE A 82 22.65 -6.75 4.11
C ILE A 82 22.09 -7.09 2.72
N ILE A 83 23.00 -7.19 1.75
CA ILE A 83 22.75 -7.84 0.47
C ILE A 83 23.17 -9.30 0.64
N TYR A 84 22.21 -10.22 0.51
CA TYR A 84 22.42 -11.64 0.74
C TYR A 84 22.82 -12.33 -0.55
N ASP A 85 24.02 -12.91 -0.58
CA ASP A 85 24.48 -13.71 -1.72
C ASP A 85 23.82 -15.08 -1.73
N LYS A 86 23.03 -15.36 -2.78
CA LYS A 86 22.36 -16.66 -2.90
C LYS A 86 23.32 -17.79 -3.19
N LEU A 87 24.51 -17.53 -3.73
CA LEU A 87 25.52 -18.56 -3.93
C LEU A 87 26.03 -19.08 -2.58
N SER A 88 26.11 -18.22 -1.57
CA SER A 88 26.39 -18.59 -0.18
C SER A 88 25.18 -19.25 0.52
N GLU A 89 23.96 -18.78 0.27
CA GLU A 89 22.75 -19.40 0.84
C GLU A 89 22.47 -20.80 0.28
N PHE A 90 22.81 -21.03 -0.99
CA PHE A 90 22.62 -22.28 -1.71
C PHE A 90 23.91 -22.69 -2.45
N PRO A 91 24.91 -23.26 -1.76
CA PRO A 91 26.25 -23.49 -2.31
C PRO A 91 26.32 -24.30 -3.59
N TYR A 92 25.36 -25.19 -3.82
CA TYR A 92 25.28 -25.98 -5.06
C TYR A 92 25.03 -25.11 -6.31
N MET A 93 24.45 -23.91 -6.16
CA MET A 93 24.20 -23.00 -7.28
C MET A 93 25.48 -22.43 -7.87
N ALA A 94 26.52 -22.19 -7.06
CA ALA A 94 27.83 -21.75 -7.55
C ALA A 94 28.44 -22.76 -8.54
N LEU A 95 28.24 -24.06 -8.27
CA LEU A 95 28.67 -25.12 -9.17
C LEU A 95 27.81 -25.18 -10.44
N LEU A 96 26.48 -25.22 -10.27
CA LEU A 96 25.55 -25.35 -11.41
C LEU A 96 25.58 -24.15 -12.35
N PHE A 97 25.84 -22.96 -11.83
CA PHE A 97 25.93 -21.72 -12.60
C PHE A 97 27.37 -21.34 -12.93
N ASN A 98 28.33 -22.24 -12.75
CA ASN A 98 29.70 -21.98 -13.18
C ASN A 98 29.77 -21.81 -14.71
N GLY A 99 30.50 -20.81 -15.19
CA GLY A 99 30.71 -20.54 -16.61
C GLY A 99 30.04 -19.28 -17.17
N TRP A 100 29.26 -18.55 -16.36
CA TRP A 100 28.68 -17.24 -16.71
C TRP A 100 28.40 -16.40 -15.46
N GLY A 101 27.82 -15.20 -15.63
CA GLY A 101 27.68 -14.19 -14.57
C GLY A 101 26.94 -14.67 -13.31
N PHE A 102 25.94 -15.55 -13.43
CA PHE A 102 25.21 -16.08 -12.27
C PHE A 102 26.08 -16.91 -11.32
N GLY A 103 27.19 -17.49 -11.78
CA GLY A 103 28.14 -18.20 -10.93
C GLY A 103 29.13 -17.27 -10.21
N VAL A 104 29.07 -15.96 -10.49
CA VAL A 104 29.92 -14.94 -9.87
C VAL A 104 29.12 -14.10 -8.88
N GLU A 105 27.94 -13.62 -9.29
CA GLU A 105 27.06 -12.81 -8.44
C GLU A 105 25.60 -13.14 -8.70
N TYR A 106 24.87 -13.48 -7.64
CA TYR A 106 23.43 -13.65 -7.68
C TYR A 106 22.78 -13.34 -6.33
N ASN A 107 22.51 -12.07 -6.10
CA ASN A 107 21.86 -11.58 -4.87
C ASN A 107 20.31 -11.66 -4.96
#